data_AF-A0A9P0YJB1-F1
#
_entry.id   AF-A0A9P0YJB1-F1
#
_cell.length_a   1.000
_cell.length_b   1.000
_cell.length_c   1.000
_cell.angle_alpha   90.00
_cell.angle_beta   90.00
_cell.angle_gamma   90.00
#
_symmetry.space_group_name_H-M   'P 1'
#
loop_
_entity.id
_entity.type
_entity.pdbx_description
1 polymer ?
#
loop_
_entity_poly.entity_id
_entity_poly.type
_entity_poly.pdbx_seq_one_letter_code
_entity_poly.pdbx_strand_id
1 'polypeptide(L)'
;MPSSSSSTVGKERSRTMDYEPAVYCWCGLKAPLCVGRESGKSFYGCKKWKVGSCGFFLWKEDVGIKEIVSTEKKKEVIMAKEKSEIADDLKKLVEVLVL
;
A
#
# COMPACT_ATOMS: atom_id res chain seq x y z
N MET A 1 20.60 43.51 -39.73
CA MET A 1 20.96 43.31 -38.31
C MET A 1 20.23 42.08 -37.81
N PRO A 2 20.91 41.00 -37.37
CA PRO A 2 20.26 39.85 -36.79
C PRO A 2 20.18 40.03 -35.27
N SER A 3 18.98 40.02 -34.70
CA SER A 3 18.79 40.06 -33.26
C SER A 3 17.94 38.88 -32.80
N SER A 4 18.63 38.00 -32.08
CA SER A 4 18.14 37.22 -30.95
C SER A 4 17.32 35.96 -31.25
N SER A 5 18.08 34.87 -31.38
CA SER A 5 17.71 33.50 -31.03
C SER A 5 17.04 33.45 -29.66
N SER A 6 15.77 33.07 -29.61
CA SER A 6 15.09 32.76 -28.35
C SER A 6 15.21 31.26 -28.08
N SER A 7 16.32 30.89 -27.46
CA SER A 7 16.55 29.56 -26.90
C SER A 7 15.59 29.35 -25.73
N THR A 8 14.42 28.73 -25.96
CA THR A 8 13.65 28.16 -24.86
C THR A 8 14.36 26.89 -24.40
N VAL A 9 15.27 27.08 -23.45
CA VAL A 9 15.90 26.03 -22.66
C VAL A 9 14.82 25.08 -22.16
N GLY A 10 14.91 23.83 -22.61
CA GLY A 10 14.07 22.74 -22.14
C GLY A 10 14.20 22.63 -20.62
N LYS A 11 13.12 22.95 -19.91
CA LYS A 11 12.98 22.60 -18.51
C LYS A 11 12.49 21.15 -18.46
N GLU A 12 13.40 20.23 -18.76
CA GLU A 12 13.26 18.81 -18.45
C GLU A 12 13.05 18.71 -16.94
N ARG A 13 11.79 18.75 -16.52
CA ARG A 13 11.41 18.45 -15.14
C ARG A 13 11.76 16.98 -14.96
N SER A 14 12.81 16.70 -14.20
CA SER A 14 13.10 15.39 -13.64
C SER A 14 11.80 14.81 -13.10
N ARG A 15 11.19 13.90 -13.86
CA ARG A 15 9.97 13.22 -13.43
C ARG A 15 10.42 12.16 -12.44
N THR A 16 10.62 12.56 -11.18
CA THR A 16 10.41 11.61 -10.09
C THR A 16 9.01 11.04 -10.32
N MET A 17 8.95 9.76 -10.68
CA MET A 17 7.69 9.04 -10.83
C MET A 17 7.08 8.97 -9.44
N ASP A 18 6.35 10.02 -9.06
CA ASP A 18 5.58 10.10 -7.84
C ASP A 18 4.46 9.06 -7.96
N TYR A 19 4.76 7.82 -7.61
CA TYR A 19 3.81 6.72 -7.63
C TYR A 19 2.73 7.00 -6.59
N GLU A 20 1.62 7.59 -7.02
CA GLU A 20 0.42 7.71 -6.21
C GLU A 20 -0.31 6.35 -6.23
N PRO A 21 -0.40 5.65 -5.08
CA PRO A 21 -0.97 4.32 -5.03
C PRO A 21 -2.42 4.33 -5.50
N ALA A 22 -2.78 3.35 -6.34
CA ALA A 22 -4.14 3.20 -6.85
C ALA A 22 -5.06 2.62 -5.77
N VAL A 23 -5.68 3.49 -4.98
CA VAL A 23 -6.69 3.12 -3.96
C VAL A 23 -8.08 3.10 -4.59
N TYR A 24 -8.87 2.07 -4.31
CA TYR A 24 -10.24 1.90 -4.82
C TYR A 24 -11.25 1.87 -3.67
N CYS A 25 -12.40 2.50 -3.85
CA CYS A 25 -13.50 2.43 -2.88
C CYS A 25 -14.37 1.17 -3.09
N TRP A 26 -15.33 0.92 -2.18
CA TRP A 26 -16.26 -0.23 -2.30
C TRP A 26 -17.18 -0.18 -3.53
N CYS A 27 -17.31 0.96 -4.20
CA CYS A 27 -17.99 1.04 -5.49
C CYS A 27 -17.15 0.49 -6.66
N GLY A 28 -15.91 0.06 -6.44
CA GLY A 28 -14.96 -0.34 -7.49
C GLY A 28 -14.38 0.84 -8.27
N LEU A 29 -14.56 2.08 -7.81
CA LEU A 29 -14.05 3.28 -8.46
C LEU A 29 -12.74 3.73 -7.80
N LYS A 30 -11.81 4.28 -8.59
CA LYS A 30 -10.59 4.89 -8.05
C LYS A 30 -10.97 6.01 -7.07
N ALA A 31 -10.49 5.88 -5.83
CA ALA A 31 -10.71 6.85 -4.77
C ALA A 31 -9.79 8.06 -4.98
N PRO A 32 -10.32 9.29 -5.17
CA PRO A 32 -9.48 10.47 -5.27
C PRO A 32 -8.81 10.81 -3.94
N LEU A 33 -7.57 11.30 -4.01
CA LEU A 33 -6.89 11.93 -2.88
C LEU A 33 -7.51 13.30 -2.60
N CYS A 34 -7.97 13.48 -1.38
CA CYS A 34 -8.63 14.67 -0.86
C CYS A 34 -7.83 15.22 0.32
N VAL A 35 -7.87 16.54 0.56
CA VAL A 35 -7.20 17.17 1.70
C VAL A 35 -8.27 17.68 2.68
N GLY A 36 -8.15 17.29 3.94
CA GLY A 36 -9.02 17.76 5.01
C GLY A 36 -8.83 19.27 5.23
N ARG A 37 -9.93 20.02 5.16
CA ARG A 37 -9.90 21.49 5.26
C ARG A 37 -9.28 22.00 6.57
N GLU A 38 -9.54 21.31 7.68
CA GLU A 38 -9.11 21.78 9.01
C GLU A 38 -7.77 21.19 9.45
N SER A 39 -7.48 19.95 9.05
CA SER A 39 -6.29 19.22 9.49
C SER A 39 -5.13 19.31 8.51
N GLY A 40 -5.37 19.71 7.25
CA GLY A 40 -4.38 19.63 6.17
C GLY A 40 -3.97 18.20 5.80
N LYS A 41 -4.56 17.18 6.44
CA LYS A 41 -4.22 15.77 6.23
C LYS A 41 -4.87 15.25 4.96
N SER A 42 -4.14 14.43 4.22
CA SER A 42 -4.64 13.87 2.96
C SER A 42 -5.31 12.51 3.21
N PHE A 43 -6.45 12.26 2.55
CA PHE A 43 -7.21 11.02 2.66
C PHE A 43 -7.81 10.62 1.31
N TYR A 44 -8.02 9.33 1.11
CA TYR A 44 -8.76 8.77 -0.02
C TYR A 44 -10.23 8.62 0.36
N GLY A 45 -11.12 9.21 -0.44
CA GLY A 45 -12.57 9.16 -0.23
C GLY A 45 -13.32 8.58 -1.42
N CYS A 46 -14.58 8.19 -1.23
CA CYS A 46 -15.42 7.76 -2.35
C CYS A 46 -15.66 8.92 -3.34
N LYS A 47 -15.43 8.68 -4.65
CA LYS A 47 -15.70 9.67 -5.71
C LYS A 47 -17.16 10.15 -5.74
N LYS A 48 -18.12 9.31 -5.31
CA LYS A 48 -19.56 9.60 -5.30
C LYS A 48 -20.05 10.23 -3.98
N TRP A 49 -19.17 10.87 -3.21
CA TRP A 49 -19.51 11.38 -1.88
C TRP A 49 -20.70 12.35 -1.83
N LYS A 50 -20.97 13.09 -2.93
CA LYS A 50 -22.08 14.07 -3.02
C LYS A 50 -23.46 13.47 -3.30
N VAL A 51 -23.53 12.29 -3.93
CA VAL A 51 -24.78 11.75 -4.50
C VAL A 51 -25.20 10.44 -3.81
N GLY A 52 -24.25 9.73 -3.21
CA GLY A 52 -24.48 8.43 -2.56
C GLY A 52 -23.14 7.77 -2.27
N SER A 53 -22.48 8.22 -1.20
CA SER A 53 -21.19 7.68 -0.79
C SER A 53 -21.34 6.24 -0.32
N CYS A 54 -20.41 5.36 -0.69
CA CYS A 54 -20.29 4.05 -0.04
C CYS A 54 -19.66 4.14 1.37
N GLY A 55 -19.36 5.34 1.88
CA GLY A 55 -18.73 5.52 3.19
C GLY A 55 -17.23 5.20 3.23
N PHE A 56 -16.59 4.93 2.08
CA PHE A 56 -15.16 4.64 2.03
C PHE A 56 -14.32 5.86 2.42
N PHE A 57 -13.41 5.63 3.37
CA PHE A 57 -12.47 6.61 3.89
C PHE A 57 -11.16 5.91 4.30
N LEU A 58 -10.01 6.44 3.86
CA LEU A 58 -8.69 5.89 4.19
C LEU A 58 -7.67 7.03 4.24
N TRP A 59 -6.92 7.18 5.34
CA TRP A 59 -5.85 8.19 5.40
C TRP A 59 -4.70 7.87 4.44
N LYS A 60 -4.06 8.89 3.88
CA LYS A 60 -2.94 8.71 2.94
C LYS A 60 -1.77 8.00 3.62
N GLU A 61 -1.54 8.30 4.89
CA GLU A 61 -0.46 7.76 5.72
C GLU A 61 -0.65 6.26 5.98
N ASP A 62 -1.90 5.76 5.98
CA ASP A 62 -2.23 4.37 6.27
C ASP A 62 -2.03 3.43 5.06
N VAL A 63 -1.88 3.96 3.85
CA VAL A 63 -1.79 3.16 2.62
C VAL A 63 -0.52 2.31 2.59
N GLY A 64 0.61 2.84 3.05
CA GLY A 64 1.88 2.10 3.13
C GLY A 64 2.01 1.19 4.34
N ILE A 65 1.33 1.52 5.45
CA ILE A 65 1.42 0.75 6.70
C ILE A 65 0.71 -0.60 6.57
N LYS A 66 -0.39 -0.66 5.79
CA LYS A 66 -1.13 -1.92 5.61
C LYS A 66 -0.36 -3.01 4.87
N GLU A 67 0.49 -2.66 3.91
CA GLU A 67 1.30 -3.67 3.20
C GLU A 67 2.39 -4.26 4.11
N ILE A 68 2.99 -3.44 4.97
CA ILE A 68 4.02 -3.85 5.93
C ILE A 68 3.40 -4.71 7.03
N VAL A 69 2.30 -4.26 7.65
CA VAL A 69 1.63 -5.01 8.72
C VAL A 69 1.05 -6.33 8.19
N SER A 70 0.51 -6.36 6.97
CA SER A 70 -0.03 -7.58 6.38
C SER A 70 1.05 -8.58 5.99
N THR A 71 2.26 -8.12 5.62
CA THR A 71 3.40 -9.00 5.36
C THR A 71 4.07 -9.49 6.64
N GLU A 72 4.21 -8.65 7.67
CA GLU A 72 4.74 -9.07 8.98
C GLU A 72 3.84 -10.10 9.66
N LYS A 73 2.53 -9.87 9.65
CA LYS A 73 1.55 -10.82 10.21
C LYS A 73 1.50 -12.13 9.41
N LYS A 74 1.71 -12.08 8.10
CA LYS A 74 1.88 -13.29 7.26
C LYS A 74 3.17 -14.04 7.59
N LYS A 75 4.28 -13.34 7.85
CA LYS A 75 5.57 -13.97 8.22
C LYS A 75 5.46 -14.73 9.54
N GLU A 76 4.80 -14.18 10.55
CA GLU A 76 4.60 -14.88 11.83
C GLU A 76 3.82 -16.19 11.68
N VAL A 77 2.76 -16.19 10.85
CA VAL A 77 1.94 -17.39 10.60
C VAL A 77 2.72 -18.46 9.83
N ILE A 78 3.55 -18.06 8.87
CA ILE A 78 4.39 -18.99 8.10
C ILE A 78 5.46 -19.64 9.00
N MET A 79 6.15 -18.84 9.81
CA MET A 79 7.18 -19.32 10.75
C MET A 79 6.61 -20.25 11.82
N ALA A 80 5.38 -19.98 12.29
CA ALA A 80 4.70 -20.84 13.26
C ALA A 80 4.36 -22.23 12.68
N LYS A 81 4.02 -22.30 11.39
CA LYS A 81 3.65 -23.54 10.71
C LYS A 81 4.85 -24.45 10.42
N GLU A 82 5.98 -23.87 10.03
CA GLU A 82 7.23 -24.62 9.83
C GLU A 82 7.74 -25.25 11.14
N LYS A 83 7.60 -24.52 12.26
CA LYS A 83 8.05 -25.02 13.57
C LYS A 83 7.23 -26.22 14.08
N SER A 84 5.94 -26.30 13.74
CA SER A 84 5.11 -27.45 14.14
C SER A 84 5.45 -28.71 13.35
N GLU A 85 5.71 -28.59 12.05
CA GLU A 85 6.00 -29.74 11.19
C GLU A 85 7.32 -30.43 11.60
N ILE A 86 8.35 -29.64 11.92
CA ILE A 86 9.63 -30.15 12.44
C ILE A 86 9.46 -30.86 13.79
N ALA A 87 8.58 -30.35 14.66
CA ALA A 87 8.35 -30.93 15.98
C ALA A 87 7.62 -32.28 15.90
N ASP A 88 6.66 -32.43 14.99
CA ASP A 88 5.94 -33.68 14.76
C ASP A 88 6.85 -34.77 14.15
N ASP A 89 7.73 -34.41 13.21
CA ASP A 89 8.70 -35.34 12.63
C ASP A 89 9.74 -35.81 13.64
N LEU A 90 10.24 -34.92 14.49
CA LEU A 90 11.17 -35.29 15.57
C LEU A 90 10.51 -36.25 16.57
N LYS A 91 9.23 -36.02 16.89
CA LYS A 91 8.49 -36.88 17.81
C LYS A 91 8.30 -38.29 17.25
N LYS A 92 8.00 -38.42 15.96
CA LYS A 92 7.93 -39.73 15.28
C LYS A 92 9.26 -40.48 15.30
N LEU A 93 10.38 -39.78 15.06
CA LEU A 93 11.70 -40.42 15.07
C LEU A 93 12.09 -40.91 16.47
N VAL A 94 11.78 -40.14 17.51
CA VAL A 94 11.97 -40.55 18.90
C VAL A 94 11.12 -41.78 19.23
N GLU A 95 9.87 -41.83 18.76
CA GLU A 95 8.97 -42.97 18.98
C GLU A 95 9.48 -44.26 18.31
N VAL A 96 10.12 -44.15 17.14
CA VAL A 96 10.72 -45.28 16.41
C VAL A 96 12.02 -45.77 17.07
N LEU A 97 12.81 -44.88 17.68
CA LEU A 97 14.07 -45.24 18.35
C LEU A 97 13.90 -45.84 19.75
N VAL A 98 12.71 -45.72 20.33
CA VAL A 98 12.39 -46.20 21.69
C VAL A 98 11.63 -47.56 21.65
N LEU A 99 11.40 -48.13 20.46
CA LEU A 99 10.88 -49.49 20.23
C LEU A 99 12.00 -50.47 19.91
#